data_AF-A0A962VLU4-F1
#
_entry.id   AF-A0A962VLU4-F1
#
_cell.length_a   1.000
_cell.length_b   1.000
_cell.length_c   1.000
_cell.angle_alpha   90.00
_cell.angle_beta   90.00
_cell.angle_gamma   90.00
#
_symmetry.space_group_name_H-M   'P 1'
#
loop_
_entity.id
_entity.type
_entity.pdbx_description
1 polymer ?
#
loop_
_entity_poly.entity_id
_entity_poly.type
_entity_poly.pdbx_seq_one_letter_code
_entity_poly.pdbx_strand_id
1 'polypeptide(L)' 'VHYEIVYGMSHNERAWWDNETARRLGYQPKHRAEDHAEHALAAQAQVGPDPIGDLFQGGTFCAQEFAGDLKKL' A
#
# COMPACT_ATOMS: atom_id res chain seq x y z
N VAL A 1 1.36 -27.97 3.82
CA VAL A 1 0.98 -26.76 3.05
C VAL A 1 1.26 -27.04 1.58
N HIS A 2 0.27 -26.93 0.70
CA HIS A 2 0.48 -27.07 -0.74
C HIS A 2 0.69 -25.71 -1.40
N TYR A 3 -0.13 -24.72 -1.04
CA TYR A 3 -0.01 -23.30 -1.40
C TYR A 3 -0.48 -22.42 -0.23
N GLU A 4 -0.01 -21.16 -0.19
CA GLU A 4 -0.42 -20.11 0.77
C GLU A 4 -0.45 -18.76 0.07
N ILE A 5 -1.22 -17.82 0.62
CA ILE A 5 -1.24 -16.42 0.20
C ILE A 5 -0.26 -15.63 1.08
N VAL A 6 0.60 -14.85 0.43
CA VAL A 6 1.51 -13.90 1.08
C VAL A 6 1.40 -12.55 0.39
N TYR A 7 1.55 -11.47 1.16
CA TYR A 7 1.58 -10.12 0.60
C TYR A 7 3.04 -9.68 0.39
N GLY A 8 3.39 -9.30 -0.83
CA GLY A 8 4.75 -8.88 -1.18
C GLY A 8 5.05 -7.46 -0.68
N MET A 9 5.40 -7.32 0.61
CA MET A 9 5.77 -6.04 1.20
C MET A 9 6.94 -6.15 2.19
N SER A 10 7.69 -5.06 2.28
CA SER A 10 8.74 -4.84 3.29
C SER A 10 8.19 -4.66 4.71
N HIS A 11 9.06 -4.41 5.70
CA HIS A 11 8.64 -4.19 7.09
C HIS A 11 8.15 -2.75 7.29
N ASN A 12 7.05 -2.40 6.64
CA ASN A 12 6.48 -1.06 6.68
C ASN A 12 5.60 -0.90 7.92
N GLU A 13 5.81 0.15 8.70
CA GLU A 13 4.97 0.49 9.85
C GLU A 13 3.54 0.84 9.44
N ARG A 14 3.39 1.43 8.25
CA ARG A 14 2.09 1.83 7.67
C ARG A 14 1.48 0.76 6.77
N ALA A 15 1.81 -0.51 6.99
CA ALA A 15 1.31 -1.61 6.19
C ALA A 15 -0.22 -1.75 6.25
N TRP A 16 -0.82 -2.15 5.13
CA TRP A 16 -2.25 -2.45 5.05
C TRP A 16 -2.60 -3.93 5.25
N TRP A 17 -1.60 -4.79 5.15
CA TRP A 17 -1.79 -6.23 5.11
C TRP A 17 -1.21 -6.90 6.34
N ASP A 18 -1.90 -7.91 6.87
CA ASP A 18 -1.30 -8.83 7.82
C ASP A 18 -0.48 -9.88 7.06
N ASN A 19 0.81 -9.96 7.38
CA ASN A 19 1.75 -10.88 6.74
C ASN A 19 2.22 -12.00 7.69
N GLU A 20 1.41 -12.38 8.68
CA GLU A 20 1.72 -13.51 9.57
C GLU A 20 2.06 -14.79 8.82
N THR A 21 1.31 -15.12 7.77
CA THR A 21 1.58 -16.28 6.93
C THR A 21 2.99 -16.24 6.35
N ALA A 22 3.43 -15.09 5.82
CA ALA A 22 4.78 -14.94 5.29
C ALA A 22 5.85 -15.11 6.38
N ARG A 23 5.62 -14.55 7.57
CA ARG A 23 6.52 -14.70 8.74
C ARG A 23 6.64 -16.17 9.17
N ARG A 24 5.53 -16.91 9.21
CA ARG A 24 5.51 -18.36 9.52
C ARG A 24 6.30 -19.18 8.50
N LEU A 25 6.38 -18.72 7.26
CA LEU A 25 7.18 -19.32 6.19
C LEU A 25 8.66 -18.87 6.20
N GLY A 26 9.07 -18.05 7.17
CA GLY A 26 10.46 -17.59 7.34
C GLY A 26 10.79 -16.30 6.61
N TYR A 27 9.82 -15.61 6.00
CA TYR A 27 10.04 -14.31 5.38
C TYR A 27 10.39 -13.25 6.43
N GLN A 28 11.55 -12.63 6.27
CA GLN A 28 12.11 -11.62 7.17
C GLN A 28 12.53 -10.41 6.33
N PRO A 29 11.61 -9.46 6.04
CA PRO A 29 11.93 -8.28 5.26
C PRO A 29 12.97 -7.42 5.98
N LYS A 30 13.99 -6.97 5.24
CA LYS A 30 15.12 -6.19 5.78
C LYS A 30 14.96 -4.68 5.63
N HIS A 31 14.20 -4.25 4.63
CA HIS A 31 13.99 -2.85 4.33
C HIS A 31 12.69 -2.34 4.94
N ARG A 32 12.60 -1.01 5.08
CA ARG A 32 11.47 -0.31 5.68
C ARG A 32 11.15 0.93 4.84
N ALA A 33 9.87 1.18 4.58
CA ALA A 33 9.46 2.37 3.83
C ALA A 33 9.68 3.66 4.64
N GLU A 34 9.69 3.55 5.96
CA GLU A 34 9.82 4.67 6.89
C GLU A 34 11.15 5.41 6.73
N ASP A 35 12.21 4.70 6.33
CA ASP A 35 13.53 5.27 6.02
C ASP A 35 13.49 6.28 4.86
N HIS A 36 12.42 6.26 4.07
CA HIS A 36 12.20 7.11 2.90
C HIS A 36 10.93 7.97 3.00
N ALA A 37 10.21 7.91 4.12
CA ALA A 37 8.88 8.52 4.24
C ALA A 37 8.90 10.04 4.04
N GLU A 38 9.88 10.75 4.60
CA GLU A 38 9.99 12.20 4.46
C GLU A 38 10.19 12.60 2.99
N HIS A 39 11.12 11.94 2.31
CA HIS A 39 11.38 12.18 0.89
C HIS A 39 10.15 11.90 0.02
N ALA A 40 9.48 10.76 0.26
CA ALA A 40 8.28 10.38 -0.48
C ALA A 40 7.13 11.36 -0.26
N LEU A 41 6.89 11.80 0.98
CA LEU A 41 5.84 12.78 1.30
C LEU A 41 6.15 14.16 0.68
N ALA A 42 7.41 14.59 0.69
CA ALA A 42 7.81 15.83 0.04
C ALA A 42 7.59 15.77 -1.49
N ALA A 43 7.87 14.63 -2.11
CA ALA A 43 7.60 14.40 -3.53
C ALA A 43 6.08 14.38 -3.83
N GLN A 44 5.29 13.67 -3.01
CA GLN A 44 3.83 13.62 -3.17
C GLN A 44 3.19 15.01 -3.07
N ALA A 45 3.68 15.86 -2.18
CA ALA A 45 3.19 17.23 -2.04
C ALA A 45 3.36 18.08 -3.32
N GLN A 46 4.34 17.76 -4.19
CA GLN A 46 4.50 18.45 -5.48
C GLN A 46 3.51 17.96 -6.54
N VAL A 47 3.06 16.70 -6.44
CA VAL A 47 2.07 16.11 -7.37
C VAL A 47 0.65 16.56 -7.03
N GLY A 48 0.35 16.68 -5.74
CA GLY A 48 -1.00 17.00 -5.24
C GLY A 48 -1.85 15.76 -4.96
N PRO A 49 -3.07 15.93 -4.42
CA PRO A 49 -3.96 14.83 -4.05
C PRO A 49 -4.58 14.14 -5.28
N ASP A 50 -4.80 12.82 -5.17
CA ASP A 50 -5.66 12.04 -6.05
C ASP A 50 -6.97 11.70 -5.32
N PRO A 51 -8.09 12.39 -5.62
CA PRO A 51 -9.35 12.22 -4.89
C PRO A 51 -9.89 10.79 -4.85
N ILE A 52 -9.53 9.94 -5.82
CA ILE A 52 -9.94 8.54 -5.85
C ILE A 52 -8.78 7.65 -5.40
N GLY A 53 -7.60 7.83 -6.00
CA GLY A 53 -6.44 6.97 -5.77
C GLY A 53 -5.94 6.99 -4.34
N ASP A 54 -6.05 8.12 -3.64
CA ASP A 54 -5.61 8.24 -2.24
C ASP A 54 -6.55 7.50 -1.26
N LEU A 55 -7.76 7.12 -1.70
CA LEU A 55 -8.75 6.44 -0.85
C LEU A 55 -8.64 4.91 -0.89
N PHE A 56 -8.04 4.34 -1.94
CA PHE A 56 -8.09 2.91 -2.22
C PHE A 56 -6.71 2.29 -2.41
N GLN A 57 -6.62 1.00 -2.08
CA GLN A 57 -5.33 0.33 -2.11
C GLN A 57 -4.69 0.18 -3.50
N GLY A 58 -5.50 0.28 -4.56
CA GLY A 58 -5.02 0.24 -5.94
C GLY A 58 -4.40 1.56 -6.42
N GLY A 59 -4.43 2.64 -5.63
CA GLY A 59 -3.91 3.93 -6.03
C GLY A 59 -4.61 4.49 -7.27
N THR A 60 -3.86 5.13 -8.15
CA THR A 60 -4.36 5.74 -9.40
C THR A 60 -5.12 4.77 -10.32
N PHE A 61 -4.89 3.45 -10.21
CA PHE A 61 -5.67 2.45 -10.95
C PHE A 61 -7.15 2.47 -10.56
N CYS A 62 -7.48 2.80 -9.31
CA CYS A 62 -8.87 2.94 -8.88
C CYS A 62 -9.54 4.19 -9.45
N ALA A 63 -8.77 5.20 -9.85
CA ALA A 63 -9.29 6.40 -10.49
C ALA A 63 -9.63 6.16 -11.98
N GLN A 64 -9.00 5.17 -12.61
CA GLN A 64 -9.24 4.86 -14.01
C GLN A 64 -10.69 4.46 -14.24
N GLU A 65 -11.37 5.21 -15.12
CA GLU A 65 -12.77 4.98 -15.49
C GLU A 65 -13.76 5.00 -14.31
N PHE A 66 -13.38 5.61 -13.18
CA PHE A 66 -14.25 5.69 -12.02
C PHE A 66 -15.51 6.52 -12.35
N ALA A 67 -16.67 5.87 -12.31
CA ALA A 67 -17.98 6.48 -12.51
C ALA A 67 -18.88 6.39 -11.24
N GLY A 68 -18.30 5.97 -10.11
CA GLY A 68 -19.00 5.84 -8.84
C GLY A 68 -19.26 7.17 -8.14
N ASP A 69 -19.98 7.11 -7.02
CA ASP A 69 -20.18 8.27 -6.14
C ASP A 69 -19.44 8.05 -4.83
N LEU A 70 -18.36 8.81 -4.62
CA LEU A 70 -17.56 8.74 -3.39
C LEU A 70 -18.38 9.03 -2.12
N LYS A 71 -19.50 9.76 -2.21
CA LYS A 71 -20.34 10.07 -1.05
C LYS A 71 -21.12 8.87 -0.54
N LYS A 72 -21.06 7.73 -1.23
CA LYS A 72 -21.74 6.47 -0.88
C LYS A 72 -20.79 5.42 -0.33
N LEU A 73 -19.52 5.75 -0.11
CA LEU A 73 -18.54 4.91 0.58
C LEU A 73 -18.79 4.88 2.09
#